data_AF-A0AAN9HVM7-F1
#
_entry.id   AF-A0AAN9HVM7-F1
#
_cell.length_a   1.000
_cell.length_b   1.000
_cell.length_c   1.000
_cell.angle_alpha   90.00
_cell.angle_beta   90.00
_cell.angle_gamma   90.00
#
_symmetry.space_group_name_H-M   'P 1'
#
loop_
_entity.id
_entity.type
_entity.pdbx_description
1 polymer ?
#
loop_
_entity_poly.entity_id
_entity_poly.type
_entity_poly.pdbx_seq_one_letter_code
_entity_poly.pdbx_strand_id
1 'polypeptide(L)'
;MSVVLVFLKSMDQKARNDLTPLKLRAKAAKFAKETVKKQMSSFKRYGVWADWNNPYLILDPEYEAAQIEVFGQMALKGYIYRGRKPVHWSPSSWTALAMSELEYPEGHVSKSIYAIFKVLKSPQMPSGLLQEFPNLCLAIWTTTPWTIPANADIDFD
;
A
#
# COMPACT_ATOMS: atom_id res chain seq x y z
N MET A 1 6.09 -7.48 -6.80
CA MET A 1 4.82 -7.34 -7.57
C MET A 1 4.02 -8.63 -7.47
N SER A 2 2.76 -8.59 -7.02
CA SER A 2 1.94 -9.79 -6.77
C SER A 2 1.52 -10.52 -8.05
N VAL A 3 1.49 -11.86 -8.03
CA VAL A 3 1.06 -12.72 -9.17
C VAL A 3 -0.33 -12.34 -9.68
N VAL A 4 -1.24 -11.95 -8.78
CA VAL A 4 -2.58 -11.49 -9.14
C VAL A 4 -2.55 -10.25 -10.02
N LEU A 5 -1.66 -9.29 -9.75
CA LEU A 5 -1.56 -8.07 -10.55
C LEU A 5 -0.98 -8.36 -11.95
N VAL A 6 0.04 -9.22 -12.02
CA VAL A 6 0.62 -9.68 -13.30
C VAL A 6 -0.44 -10.43 -14.12
N PHE A 7 -1.18 -11.33 -13.48
CA PHE A 7 -2.27 -12.06 -14.11
C PHE A 7 -3.37 -11.12 -14.60
N LEU A 8 -3.84 -10.19 -13.77
CA LEU A 8 -4.85 -9.21 -14.16
C LEU A 8 -4.38 -8.37 -15.35
N LYS A 9 -3.14 -7.87 -15.34
CA LYS A 9 -2.55 -7.12 -16.46
C LYS A 9 -2.55 -7.90 -17.77
N SER A 10 -2.40 -9.22 -17.72
CA SER A 10 -2.43 -10.09 -18.90
C SER A 10 -3.83 -10.35 -19.47
N MET A 11 -4.90 -9.97 -18.75
CA MET A 11 -6.29 -10.18 -19.15
C MET A 11 -6.94 -8.91 -19.72
N ASP A 12 -7.89 -9.11 -20.65
CA ASP A 12 -8.76 -8.06 -21.18
C ASP A 12 -9.69 -7.46 -20.12
N GLN A 13 -9.98 -6.16 -20.25
CA GLN A 13 -10.78 -5.41 -19.28
C GLN A 13 -12.20 -5.98 -19.09
N LYS A 14 -12.85 -6.48 -20.15
CA LYS A 14 -14.19 -7.11 -20.05
C LYS A 14 -14.14 -8.41 -19.23
N ALA A 15 -13.12 -9.23 -19.44
CA ALA A 15 -12.94 -10.49 -18.72
C ALA A 15 -12.60 -10.31 -17.24
N ARG A 16 -12.13 -9.10 -16.83
CA ARG A 16 -11.89 -8.76 -15.42
C ARG A 16 -13.19 -8.53 -14.65
N ASN A 17 -14.20 -7.93 -15.27
CA ASN A 17 -15.45 -7.56 -14.61
C ASN A 17 -16.30 -8.77 -14.21
N ASP A 18 -16.18 -9.88 -14.93
CA ASP A 18 -16.96 -11.11 -14.69
C ASP A 18 -16.32 -12.07 -13.68
N LEU A 19 -15.18 -11.69 -13.08
CA LEU A 19 -14.43 -12.54 -12.17
C LEU A 19 -14.86 -12.35 -10.71
N THR A 20 -15.33 -13.43 -10.10
CA THR A 20 -15.46 -13.50 -8.64
C THR A 20 -14.10 -13.71 -7.97
N PRO A 21 -13.91 -13.33 -6.70
CA PRO A 21 -12.65 -13.53 -6.00
C PRO A 21 -12.16 -14.99 -5.99
N LEU A 22 -13.06 -15.97 -5.86
CA LEU A 22 -12.71 -17.39 -5.91
C LEU A 22 -12.20 -17.81 -7.29
N LYS A 23 -12.91 -17.41 -8.36
CA LYS A 23 -12.49 -17.70 -9.74
C LYS A 23 -11.15 -17.03 -10.06
N LEU A 24 -10.93 -15.81 -9.58
CA LEU A 24 -9.68 -15.09 -9.74
C LEU A 24 -8.52 -15.83 -9.08
N ARG A 25 -8.67 -16.25 -7.81
CA ARG A 25 -7.63 -17.01 -7.09
C ARG A 25 -7.31 -18.32 -7.78
N ALA A 26 -8.32 -19.08 -8.21
CA ALA A 26 -8.11 -20.33 -8.94
C ALA A 26 -7.34 -20.12 -10.26
N LYS A 27 -7.69 -19.10 -11.04
CA LYS A 27 -6.96 -18.75 -12.27
C LYS A 27 -5.53 -18.28 -11.99
N ALA A 28 -5.33 -17.44 -10.97
CA ALA A 28 -4.02 -16.97 -10.57
C ALA A 28 -3.12 -18.13 -10.10
N ALA A 29 -3.65 -19.08 -9.34
CA ALA A 29 -2.93 -20.28 -8.91
C ALA A 29 -2.52 -21.16 -10.11
N LYS A 30 -3.41 -21.34 -11.09
CA LYS A 30 -3.10 -22.04 -12.34
C LYS A 30 -1.96 -21.34 -13.11
N PHE A 31 -2.09 -20.02 -13.28
CA PHE A 31 -1.07 -19.20 -13.94
C PHE A 31 0.29 -19.26 -13.22
N ALA A 32 0.30 -19.27 -11.89
CA ALA A 32 1.50 -19.42 -11.08
C ALA A 32 2.17 -20.79 -11.34
N LYS A 33 1.41 -21.89 -11.27
CA LYS A 33 1.92 -23.25 -11.53
C LYS A 33 2.49 -23.40 -12.94
N GLU A 34 1.86 -22.81 -13.95
CA GLU A 34 2.37 -22.81 -15.32
C GLU A 34 3.67 -22.02 -15.46
N THR A 35 3.74 -20.84 -14.83
CA THR A 35 4.94 -20.00 -14.81
C THR A 35 6.10 -20.71 -14.12
N VAL A 36 5.86 -21.36 -12.98
CA VAL A 36 6.86 -22.16 -12.25
C VAL A 36 7.44 -23.24 -13.15
N LYS A 37 6.60 -24.03 -13.85
CA LYS A 37 7.07 -25.08 -14.76
C LYS A 37 7.97 -24.52 -15.87
N LYS A 38 7.58 -23.40 -16.47
CA LYS A 38 8.38 -22.72 -17.51
C LYS A 38 9.72 -22.25 -16.94
N GLN A 39 9.73 -21.58 -15.79
CA GLN A 39 10.96 -21.11 -15.14
C GLN A 39 11.88 -22.27 -14.74
N MET A 40 11.35 -23.34 -14.15
CA MET A 40 12.11 -24.56 -13.83
C MET A 40 12.77 -25.17 -15.08
N SER A 41 12.06 -25.22 -16.21
CA SER A 41 12.61 -25.73 -17.47
C SER A 41 13.80 -24.90 -17.95
N SER A 42 13.72 -23.57 -17.81
CA SER A 42 14.83 -22.66 -18.14
C SER A 42 16.01 -22.84 -17.19
N PHE A 43 15.77 -22.95 -15.87
CA PHE A 43 16.86 -23.17 -14.91
C PHE A 43 17.58 -24.51 -15.09
N LYS A 44 16.84 -25.59 -15.40
CA LYS A 44 17.44 -26.87 -15.81
C LYS A 44 18.33 -26.71 -17.05
N ARG A 45 17.85 -25.96 -18.05
CA ARG A 45 18.63 -25.66 -19.27
C ARG A 45 19.89 -24.84 -18.97
N TYR A 46 19.86 -23.95 -17.99
CA TYR A 46 21.03 -23.20 -17.52
C TYR A 46 22.01 -24.02 -16.67
N GLY A 47 21.74 -25.31 -16.43
CA GLY A 47 22.62 -26.19 -15.65
C GLY A 47 22.55 -25.96 -14.15
N VAL A 48 21.50 -25.30 -13.64
CA VAL A 48 21.30 -25.14 -12.19
C VAL A 48 21.05 -26.50 -11.55
N TRP A 49 21.79 -26.80 -10.49
CA TRP A 49 21.60 -28.02 -9.71
C TRP A 49 20.65 -27.75 -8.53
N ALA A 50 19.49 -28.41 -8.54
CA ALA A 50 18.47 -28.31 -7.49
C ALA A 50 17.63 -29.60 -7.44
N ASP A 51 16.87 -29.80 -6.37
CA ASP A 51 15.81 -30.82 -6.33
C ASP A 51 14.59 -30.33 -7.11
N TRP A 52 14.51 -30.77 -8.37
CA TRP A 52 13.43 -30.39 -9.27
C TRP A 52 12.16 -31.23 -9.11
N ASN A 53 12.23 -32.33 -8.36
CA ASN A 53 11.11 -33.24 -8.16
C ASN A 53 10.27 -32.83 -6.94
N ASN A 54 10.89 -32.15 -5.98
CA ASN A 54 10.24 -31.64 -4.79
C ASN A 54 10.52 -30.14 -4.56
N PRO A 55 10.07 -29.24 -5.46
CA PRO A 55 10.20 -27.80 -5.23
C PRO A 55 9.24 -27.35 -4.13
N TYR A 56 9.70 -26.52 -3.20
CA TYR A 56 8.79 -25.88 -2.26
C TYR A 56 8.00 -24.78 -2.97
N LEU A 57 6.67 -24.80 -2.89
CA LEU A 57 5.82 -23.73 -3.41
C LEU A 57 5.01 -23.11 -2.27
N ILE A 58 4.99 -21.78 -2.23
CA ILE A 58 4.25 -21.02 -1.21
C ILE A 58 2.72 -21.19 -1.30
N LEU A 59 2.23 -21.80 -2.38
CA LEU A 59 0.82 -22.10 -2.63
C LEU A 59 0.44 -23.55 -2.29
N ASP A 60 1.42 -24.35 -1.84
CA ASP A 60 1.15 -25.73 -1.43
C ASP A 60 0.45 -25.73 -0.06
N PRO A 61 -0.54 -26.60 0.16
CA PRO A 61 -1.34 -26.61 1.39
C PRO A 61 -0.49 -26.73 2.67
N GLU A 62 0.59 -27.49 2.63
CA GLU A 62 1.52 -27.66 3.76
C GLU A 62 2.23 -26.35 4.10
N TYR A 63 2.60 -25.55 3.10
CA TYR A 63 3.24 -24.26 3.29
C TYR A 63 2.25 -23.22 3.83
N GLU A 64 1.04 -23.17 3.27
CA GLU A 64 -0.04 -22.28 3.76
C GLU A 64 -0.42 -22.61 5.21
N ALA A 65 -0.49 -23.91 5.56
CA ALA A 65 -0.75 -24.35 6.93
C ALA A 65 0.34 -23.86 7.90
N ALA A 66 1.61 -24.00 7.55
CA ALA A 66 2.73 -23.51 8.36
C ALA A 66 2.68 -21.98 8.56
N GLN A 67 2.30 -21.22 7.52
CA GLN A 67 2.13 -19.77 7.64
C GLN A 67 1.00 -19.39 8.62
N ILE A 68 -0.13 -20.10 8.56
CA ILE A 68 -1.27 -19.90 9.47
C ILE A 68 -0.88 -20.24 10.90
N GLU A 69 -0.11 -21.32 11.11
CA GLU A 69 0.36 -21.71 12.43
C GLU A 69 1.23 -20.62 13.07
N VAL A 70 2.23 -20.11 12.34
CA VAL A 70 3.11 -19.02 12.82
C VAL A 70 2.29 -17.77 13.11
N PHE A 71 1.38 -17.38 12.23
CA PHE A 71 0.48 -16.25 12.45
C PHE A 71 -0.37 -16.44 13.71
N GLY A 72 -0.94 -17.64 13.90
CA GLY A 72 -1.72 -18.00 15.07
C GLY A 72 -0.92 -17.89 16.37
N GLN A 73 0.32 -18.39 16.39
CA GLN A 73 1.22 -18.27 17.53
C GLN A 73 1.53 -16.80 17.86
N MET A 74 1.77 -15.97 16.85
CA MET A 74 1.99 -14.52 17.04
C MET A 74 0.74 -13.82 17.58
N ALA A 75 -0.45 -14.22 17.13
CA ALA A 75 -1.71 -13.67 17.60
C ALA A 75 -1.96 -14.04 19.07
N LEU A 76 -1.74 -15.31 19.44
CA LEU A 76 -1.89 -15.80 20.83
C LEU A 76 -0.91 -15.12 21.79
N LYS A 77 0.29 -14.75 21.33
CA LYS A 77 1.28 -13.99 22.10
C LYS A 77 0.99 -12.49 22.20
N GLY A 78 -0.07 -11.99 21.56
CA GLY A 78 -0.45 -10.57 21.59
C GLY A 78 0.38 -9.67 20.68
N TYR A 79 1.13 -10.21 19.72
CA TYR A 79 1.92 -9.41 18.77
C TYR A 79 1.09 -8.85 17.61
N ILE A 80 -0.12 -9.39 17.40
CA ILE A 80 -1.02 -8.98 16.33
C ILE A 80 -2.20 -8.21 16.93
N TYR A 81 -2.43 -7.00 16.43
CA TYR A 81 -3.57 -6.17 16.80
C TYR A 81 -4.19 -5.53 15.56
N ARG A 82 -5.44 -5.07 15.70
CA ARG A 82 -6.14 -4.33 14.66
C ARG A 82 -6.40 -2.90 15.12
N GLY A 83 -5.90 -1.93 14.36
CA GLY A 83 -6.08 -0.51 14.63
C GLY A 83 -6.30 0.31 13.37
N ARG A 84 -6.46 1.62 13.55
CA ARG A 84 -6.49 2.59 12.45
C ARG A 84 -5.17 3.35 12.44
N LYS A 85 -4.44 3.26 11.34
CA LYS A 85 -3.19 3.99 11.12
C LYS A 85 -3.22 4.50 9.67
N PRO A 86 -2.77 5.72 9.38
CA PRO A 86 -2.46 6.11 8.02
C PRO A 86 -1.48 5.09 7.40
N VAL A 87 -1.85 4.55 6.24
CA VAL A 87 -1.04 3.57 5.50
C VAL A 87 -0.79 4.09 4.10
N HIS A 88 0.35 3.69 3.52
CA HIS A 88 0.55 3.90 2.10
C HIS A 88 -0.47 3.09 1.32
N TRP A 89 -1.25 3.76 0.47
CA TRP A 89 -2.29 3.14 -0.33
C TRP A 89 -1.97 3.30 -1.81
N SER A 90 -2.11 2.23 -2.57
CA SER A 90 -1.93 2.24 -4.02
C SER A 90 -3.30 2.22 -4.71
N PRO A 91 -3.72 3.33 -5.36
CA PRO A 91 -4.98 3.36 -6.12
C PRO A 91 -4.99 2.40 -7.31
N SER A 92 -3.82 2.06 -7.85
CA SER A 92 -3.71 1.16 -9.01
C SER A 92 -3.87 -0.31 -8.63
N SER A 93 -3.44 -0.70 -7.44
CA SER A 93 -3.54 -2.09 -6.95
C SER A 93 -4.66 -2.30 -5.93
N TRP A 94 -5.31 -1.21 -5.48
CA TRP A 94 -6.41 -1.22 -4.52
C TRP A 94 -6.05 -1.93 -3.20
N THR A 95 -4.81 -1.74 -2.74
CA THR A 95 -4.31 -2.30 -1.49
C THR A 95 -3.39 -1.33 -0.76
N ALA A 96 -3.28 -1.54 0.54
CA ALA A 96 -2.21 -0.96 1.34
C ALA A 96 -0.86 -1.58 0.94
N LEU A 97 0.19 -0.78 0.98
CA LEU A 97 1.56 -1.17 0.69
C LEU A 97 2.41 -1.08 1.95
N ALA A 98 3.33 -2.03 2.11
CA ALA A 98 4.39 -1.92 3.11
C ALA A 98 5.43 -0.88 2.67
N MET A 99 6.14 -0.27 3.63
CA MET A 99 7.21 0.71 3.31
C MET A 99 8.30 0.10 2.42
N SER A 100 8.60 -1.19 2.61
CA SER A 100 9.56 -1.94 1.79
C SER A 100 9.10 -2.17 0.34
N GLU A 101 7.82 -1.94 0.02
CA GLU A 101 7.28 -2.04 -1.33
C GLU A 101 7.27 -0.70 -2.08
N LEU A 102 7.67 0.40 -1.41
CA LEU A 102 7.71 1.72 -2.01
C LEU A 102 9.01 1.92 -2.78
N GLU A 103 8.87 2.49 -3.96
CA GLU A 103 9.97 2.98 -4.79
C GLU A 103 9.75 4.48 -5.00
N TYR A 104 10.81 5.27 -4.81
CA TYR A 104 10.77 6.71 -5.01
C TYR A 104 11.35 7.05 -6.38
N PRO A 105 10.52 7.45 -7.36
CA PRO A 105 11.02 7.86 -8.66
C PRO A 105 11.71 9.22 -8.56
N GLU A 106 12.84 9.37 -9.24
CA GLU A 106 13.43 10.69 -9.45
C GLU A 106 12.57 11.53 -10.40
N GLY A 107 12.49 12.84 -10.16
CA GLY A 107 11.78 13.78 -11.03
C GLY A 107 10.27 13.87 -10.81
N HIS A 108 9.72 13.38 -9.69
CA HIS A 108 8.34 13.68 -9.33
C HIS A 108 8.17 15.18 -9.03
N VAL A 109 7.35 15.86 -9.83
CA VAL A 109 7.01 17.27 -9.62
C VAL A 109 5.65 17.37 -8.95
N SER A 110 5.62 17.89 -7.72
CA SER A 110 4.38 18.15 -6.98
C SER A 110 3.91 19.59 -7.19
N LYS A 111 2.58 19.78 -7.22
CA LYS A 111 1.98 21.12 -7.19
C LYS A 111 2.00 21.63 -5.75
N SER A 112 2.55 22.81 -5.52
CA SER A 112 2.47 23.47 -4.22
C SER A 112 1.49 24.64 -4.25
N ILE A 113 0.90 24.93 -3.10
CA ILE A 113 0.04 26.10 -2.89
C ILE A 113 0.41 26.80 -1.60
N TYR A 114 0.08 28.09 -1.54
CA TYR A 114 -0.01 28.84 -0.31
C TYR A 114 -1.50 29.04 0.02
N ALA A 115 -1.91 28.74 1.24
CA ALA A 115 -3.28 28.94 1.71
C ALA A 115 -3.27 29.85 2.93
N ILE A 116 -4.29 30.70 3.05
CA ILE A 116 -4.41 31.70 4.11
C ILE A 116 -5.63 31.36 4.96
N PHE A 117 -5.42 31.22 6.27
CA PHE A 117 -6.47 30.95 7.26
C PHE A 117 -6.64 32.16 8.17
N LYS A 118 -7.83 32.76 8.18
CA LYS A 118 -8.14 33.86 9.09
C LYS A 118 -8.24 33.35 10.52
N VAL A 119 -7.55 33.99 11.46
CA VAL A 119 -7.64 33.66 12.88
C VAL A 119 -8.95 34.22 13.43
N LEU A 120 -9.84 33.33 13.88
CA LEU A 120 -11.11 33.72 14.49
C LEU A 120 -11.03 33.70 16.01
N LYS A 121 -10.42 32.66 16.58
CA LYS A 121 -10.17 32.45 18.02
C LYS A 121 -8.93 31.58 18.17
N SER A 122 -8.12 31.83 19.20
CA SER A 122 -7.04 30.92 19.60
C SER A 122 -6.98 30.84 21.14
N PRO A 123 -7.00 29.62 21.73
CA PRO A 123 -6.90 29.45 23.19
C PRO A 123 -5.54 29.85 23.76
N GLN A 124 -4.49 29.84 22.94
CA GLN A 124 -3.09 30.04 23.34
C GLN A 124 -2.54 31.42 22.98
N MET A 125 -3.39 32.34 22.54
CA MET A 125 -2.96 33.64 22.05
C MET A 125 -2.77 34.65 23.19
N PRO A 126 -1.73 35.50 23.14
CA PRO A 126 -1.60 36.63 24.06
C PRO A 126 -2.85 37.52 24.00
N SER A 127 -3.35 37.88 25.17
CA SER A 127 -4.49 38.79 25.31
C SER A 127 -4.25 40.08 24.52
N GLY A 128 -5.18 40.46 23.64
CA GLY A 128 -5.13 41.73 22.89
C GLY A 128 -4.55 41.64 21.47
N LEU A 129 -3.90 40.54 21.06
CA LEU A 129 -3.31 40.45 19.71
C LEU A 129 -4.36 40.53 18.57
N LEU A 130 -5.58 39.99 18.77
CA LEU A 130 -6.68 40.15 17.82
C LEU A 130 -7.35 41.54 17.89
N GLN A 131 -7.14 42.30 18.98
CA GLN A 131 -7.58 43.70 19.07
C GLN A 131 -6.62 44.61 18.29
N GLU A 132 -5.32 44.35 18.37
CA GLU A 132 -4.29 45.06 17.62
C GLU A 132 -4.29 44.67 16.13
N PHE A 133 -4.52 43.39 15.83
CA PHE A 133 -4.54 42.85 14.47
C PHE A 133 -5.87 42.12 14.17
N PRO A 134 -6.95 42.86 13.86
CA PRO A 134 -8.29 42.27 13.65
C PRO A 134 -8.41 41.40 12.38
N ASN A 135 -7.44 41.48 11.47
CA ASN A 135 -7.36 40.67 10.25
C ASN A 135 -6.13 39.75 10.24
N LEU A 136 -5.71 39.30 11.43
CA LEU A 136 -4.63 38.34 11.56
C LEU A 136 -4.97 37.05 10.78
N CYS A 137 -4.04 36.64 9.93
CA CYS A 137 -4.15 35.45 9.10
C CYS A 137 -2.88 34.63 9.20
N LEU A 138 -3.02 33.31 9.13
CA LEU A 138 -1.94 32.34 9.07
C LEU A 138 -1.74 31.92 7.63
N ALA A 139 -0.50 32.03 7.13
CA ALA A 139 -0.12 31.50 5.85
C ALA A 139 0.46 30.09 6.04
N ILE A 140 -0.04 29.11 5.30
CA ILE A 140 0.51 27.76 5.25
C ILE A 140 0.99 27.44 3.84
N TRP A 141 1.98 26.55 3.76
CA TRP A 141 2.47 26.00 2.51
C TRP A 141 2.28 24.48 2.50
N THR A 142 1.81 23.93 1.39
CA THR A 142 1.71 22.47 1.22
C THR A 142 1.94 22.05 -0.22
N THR A 143 2.57 20.88 -0.40
CA THR A 143 2.73 20.18 -1.68
C THR A 143 1.59 19.20 -1.97
N THR A 144 0.60 19.11 -1.07
CA THR A 144 -0.55 18.21 -1.20
C THR A 144 -1.88 18.98 -1.07
N PRO A 145 -2.28 19.77 -2.08
CA PRO A 145 -3.51 20.59 -2.02
C PRO A 145 -4.79 19.83 -1.65
N TRP A 146 -4.86 18.55 -2.01
CA TRP A 146 -6.01 17.68 -1.73
C TRP A 146 -6.18 17.38 -0.23
N THR A 147 -5.20 17.68 0.63
CA THR A 147 -5.29 17.52 2.09
C THR A 147 -5.97 18.70 2.78
N ILE A 148 -6.05 19.87 2.14
CA ILE A 148 -6.64 21.09 2.72
C ILE A 148 -8.08 20.89 3.24
N PRO A 149 -8.99 20.19 2.53
CA PRO A 149 -10.35 19.98 3.05
C PRO A 149 -10.40 19.15 4.35
N ALA A 150 -9.35 18.38 4.66
CA ALA A 150 -9.23 17.56 5.85
C ALA A 150 -8.30 18.19 6.92
N ASN A 151 -8.00 19.49 6.79
CA ASN A 151 -7.19 20.21 7.77
C ASN A 151 -7.84 20.19 9.16
N ALA A 152 -7.10 19.73 10.16
CA ALA A 152 -7.59 19.63 11.54
C ALA A 152 -6.93 20.66 12.48
N ASP A 153 -5.64 20.93 12.30
CA ASP A 153 -4.88 21.88 13.11
C ASP A 153 -3.76 22.54 12.28
N ILE A 154 -3.23 23.66 12.75
CA ILE A 154 -2.08 24.36 12.16
C ILE A 154 -0.97 24.42 13.20
N ASP A 155 0.09 23.65 12.96
CA ASP A 155 1.29 23.64 13.78
C ASP A 155 2.34 24.66 13.30
N PHE A 156 3.15 25.13 14.24
CA PHE A 156 4.31 25.99 14.01
C PHE A 156 5.54 25.33 14.65
N ASP A 157 6.68 25.40 13.98
CA ASP A 157 7.99 25.00 14.53
C ASP A 157 8.58 26.08 15.47
#